data_AF-A0A7V2L9N5-F1
#
_entry.id   AF-A0A7V2L9N5-F1
#
_cell.length_a   1.000
_cell.length_b   1.000
_cell.length_c   1.000
_cell.angle_alpha   90.00
_cell.angle_beta   90.00
_cell.angle_gamma   90.00
#
_symmetry.space_group_name_H-M   'P 1'
#
loop_
_entity.id
_entity.type
_entity.pdbx_description
1 polymer ?
#
loop_
_entity_poly.entity_id
_entity_poly.type
_entity_poly.pdbx_seq_one_letter_code
_entity_poly.pdbx_strand_id
1 'polypeptide(L)'
;MEDENQGKPRISSVWIIILVIGGILILGDLNRRMADARHLDQDARALETEVARLETESADLLTQVAEATGDIAVYEWAHEEGGMIQPGEVLVVPVGPSDTIPDATPTPAPSLEQPSNWEVWWALLFGK
;
A
#
# COMPACT_ATOMS: atom_id res chain seq x y z
N MET A 1 27.43 37.99 70.64
CA MET A 1 26.14 37.63 71.22
C MET A 1 25.18 37.38 70.08
N GLU A 2 24.85 36.11 69.97
CA GLU A 2 23.63 35.51 69.42
C GLU A 2 23.35 35.63 67.91
N ASP A 3 23.55 34.49 67.25
CA ASP A 3 23.09 34.13 65.92
C ASP A 3 21.56 34.21 65.81
N GLU A 4 21.07 35.13 64.98
CA GLU A 4 19.65 35.19 64.60
C GLU A 4 19.39 34.20 63.47
N ASN A 5 19.26 32.92 63.86
CA ASN A 5 18.82 31.83 63.00
C ASN A 5 17.35 32.06 62.59
N GLN A 6 17.14 32.81 61.51
CA GLN A 6 15.82 33.01 60.93
C GLN A 6 15.35 31.73 60.23
N GLY A 7 14.57 30.93 60.97
CA GLY A 7 13.79 29.82 60.45
C GLY A 7 12.72 30.30 59.46
N LYS A 8 13.11 30.45 58.20
CA LYS A 8 12.20 30.64 57.04
C LYS A 8 11.23 29.43 56.96
N PRO A 9 9.92 29.62 56.74
CA PRO A 9 8.91 28.63 57.08
C PRO A 9 8.96 27.39 56.19
N ARG A 10 9.37 26.26 56.77
CA ARG A 10 9.36 24.93 56.12
C ARG A 10 7.97 24.55 55.58
N ILE A 11 6.90 25.05 56.18
CA ILE A 11 5.51 24.76 55.79
C ILE A 11 5.15 25.35 54.42
N SER A 12 5.58 26.59 54.10
CA SER A 12 5.29 27.21 52.80
C SER A 12 5.98 26.48 51.65
N SER A 13 7.25 26.11 51.84
CA SER A 13 7.98 25.28 50.87
C SER A 13 7.35 23.90 50.70
N VAL A 14 6.83 23.28 51.76
CA VAL A 14 6.12 21.98 51.68
C VAL A 14 4.85 22.10 50.83
N TRP A 15 4.06 23.17 50.96
CA TRP A 15 2.87 23.39 50.13
C TRP A 15 3.20 23.59 48.65
N ILE A 16 4.26 24.35 48.35
CA ILE A 16 4.73 24.52 46.96
C ILE A 16 5.17 23.17 46.37
N ILE A 17 5.90 22.35 47.15
CA ILE A 17 6.32 21.01 46.71
C ILE A 17 5.10 20.12 46.44
N ILE A 18 4.10 20.12 47.33
CA ILE A 18 2.86 19.34 47.12
C ILE A 18 2.14 19.79 45.85
N LEU A 19 2.05 21.10 45.62
CA LEU A 19 1.41 21.66 44.43
C LEU A 19 2.16 21.25 43.15
N VAL A 20 3.49 21.32 43.16
CA VAL A 20 4.34 20.89 42.05
C VAL A 20 4.16 19.40 41.77
N ILE A 21 4.20 18.55 42.80
CA ILE A 21 3.99 17.10 42.65
C ILE A 21 2.58 16.83 42.10
N GLY A 22 1.55 17.48 42.65
CA GLY A 22 0.19 17.35 42.15
C GLY A 22 0.06 17.78 40.69
N GLY A 23 0.68 18.90 40.32
CA GLY A 23 0.72 19.38 38.94
C GLY A 23 1.38 18.38 37.99
N ILE A 24 2.52 17.80 38.37
CA ILE A 24 3.22 16.78 37.58
C ILE A 24 2.34 15.53 37.40
N LEU A 25 1.65 15.08 38.44
CA LEU A 25 0.76 13.92 38.36
C LEU A 25 -0.41 14.17 37.41
N ILE A 26 -1.04 15.34 37.48
CA ILE A 26 -2.17 15.71 36.60
C ILE A 26 -1.70 15.83 35.15
N LEU A 27 -0.58 16.52 34.90
CA LEU A 27 -0.02 16.63 33.55
C LEU A 27 0.37 15.25 33.00
N GLY A 28 0.91 14.37 33.85
CA GLY A 28 1.24 13.00 33.47
C GLY A 28 0.02 12.18 33.06
N ASP A 29 -1.07 12.26 33.83
CA ASP A 29 -2.34 11.57 33.52
C ASP A 29 -2.98 12.12 32.24
N LEU A 30 -3.04 13.45 32.09
CA LEU A 30 -3.56 14.08 30.87
C LEU A 30 -2.75 13.67 29.64
N ASN A 31 -1.42 13.65 29.75
CA ASN A 31 -0.56 13.32 28.63
C ASN A 31 -0.72 11.84 28.22
N ARG A 32 -0.88 10.93 29.19
CA ARG A 32 -1.17 9.51 28.92
C ARG A 32 -2.51 9.35 28.22
N ARG A 33 -3.59 9.93 28.77
CA ARG A 33 -4.92 9.87 28.15
C ARG A 33 -4.94 10.44 26.73
N MET A 34 -4.20 11.53 26.50
CA MET A 34 -4.13 12.14 25.18
C MET A 34 -3.31 11.30 24.20
N ALA A 35 -2.26 10.60 24.67
CA ALA A 35 -1.53 9.64 23.85
C ALA A 35 -2.42 8.45 23.48
N ASP A 36 -3.13 7.87 24.45
CA ASP A 36 -4.05 6.74 24.24
C ASP A 36 -5.17 7.13 23.26
N ALA A 37 -5.77 8.31 23.42
CA ALA A 37 -6.80 8.81 22.51
C ALA A 37 -6.28 8.98 21.07
N ARG A 38 -5.04 9.48 20.91
CA ARG A 38 -4.42 9.61 19.59
C ARG A 38 -4.12 8.26 18.96
N HIS A 39 -3.66 7.29 19.73
CA HIS A 39 -3.45 5.93 19.25
C HIS A 39 -4.76 5.31 18.78
N LEU A 40 -5.82 5.42 19.59
CA LEU A 40 -7.13 4.88 19.23
C LEU A 40 -7.72 5.55 17.98
N ASP A 41 -7.54 6.86 17.82
CA ASP A 41 -7.96 7.60 16.61
C ASP A 41 -7.19 7.14 15.36
N GLN A 42 -5.89 6.87 15.50
CA GLN A 42 -5.07 6.35 14.40
C GLN A 42 -5.51 4.94 14.00
N ASP A 43 -5.76 4.07 14.98
CA ASP A 43 -6.23 2.71 14.73
C ASP A 43 -7.62 2.75 14.06
N ALA A 44 -8.54 3.59 14.56
CA ALA A 44 -9.87 3.75 13.97
C ALA A 44 -9.79 4.17 12.50
N ARG A 45 -8.97 5.18 12.16
CA ARG A 45 -8.78 5.63 10.77
C ARG A 45 -8.18 4.55 9.87
N ALA A 46 -7.25 3.76 10.38
CA ALA A 46 -6.66 2.65 9.64
C ALA A 46 -7.71 1.58 9.33
N LEU A 47 -8.54 1.21 10.32
CA LEU A 47 -9.65 0.29 10.14
C LEU A 47 -10.70 0.82 9.15
N GLU A 48 -11.08 2.10 9.26
CA GLU A 48 -12.04 2.72 8.32
C GLU A 48 -11.53 2.67 6.88
N THR A 49 -10.23 2.92 6.67
CA THR A 49 -9.60 2.84 5.35
C THR A 49 -9.64 1.41 4.81
N GLU A 50 -9.35 0.42 5.64
CA GLU A 50 -9.37 -1.00 5.23
C GLU A 50 -10.79 -1.47 4.92
N VAL A 51 -11.79 -1.06 5.70
CA VAL A 51 -13.20 -1.35 5.42
C VAL A 51 -13.62 -0.75 4.09
N ALA A 52 -13.32 0.52 3.83
CA ALA A 52 -13.65 1.16 2.57
C ALA A 52 -12.99 0.47 1.36
N ARG A 53 -11.74 0.00 1.54
CA ARG A 53 -11.02 -0.80 0.52
C ARG A 53 -11.75 -2.12 0.24
N LEU A 54 -12.12 -2.86 1.30
CA LEU A 54 -12.83 -4.14 1.18
C LEU A 54 -14.23 -3.98 0.59
N GLU A 55 -14.96 -2.92 0.92
CA GLU A 55 -16.26 -2.63 0.32
C GLU A 55 -16.16 -2.37 -1.17
N THR A 56 -15.14 -1.61 -1.60
CA THR A 56 -14.86 -1.35 -3.01
C THR A 56 -14.51 -2.65 -3.74
N GLU A 57 -13.60 -3.45 -3.18
CA GLU A 57 -13.20 -4.74 -3.75
C GLU A 57 -14.39 -5.71 -3.84
N SER A 58 -15.25 -5.73 -2.82
CA SER A 58 -16.47 -6.54 -2.84
C SER A 58 -17.44 -6.08 -3.94
N ALA A 59 -17.60 -4.77 -4.15
CA ALA A 59 -18.47 -4.25 -5.21
C ALA A 59 -17.95 -4.63 -6.61
N ASP A 60 -16.64 -4.52 -6.82
CA ASP A 60 -15.99 -4.91 -8.08
C ASP A 60 -16.13 -6.42 -8.33
N LEU A 61 -15.92 -7.25 -7.31
CA LEU A 61 -16.08 -8.70 -7.41
C LEU A 61 -17.54 -9.09 -7.69
N LEU A 62 -18.50 -8.45 -7.03
CA LEU A 62 -19.92 -8.69 -7.32
C LEU A 62 -20.29 -8.31 -8.75
N THR A 63 -19.70 -7.23 -9.28
CA THR A 63 -19.89 -6.82 -10.67
C THR A 63 -19.32 -7.86 -11.64
N GLN A 64 -18.11 -8.35 -11.40
CA GLN A 64 -17.50 -9.41 -12.20
C GLN A 64 -18.32 -10.70 -12.17
N VAL A 65 -18.85 -11.08 -11.00
CA VAL A 65 -19.74 -12.24 -10.89
C VAL A 65 -21.02 -12.03 -11.69
N ALA A 66 -21.64 -10.85 -11.60
CA ALA A 66 -22.85 -10.54 -12.36
C ALA A 66 -22.61 -10.56 -13.88
N GLU A 67 -21.46 -10.08 -14.33
CA GLU A 67 -21.03 -10.15 -15.73
C GLU A 67 -20.84 -11.62 -16.17
N ALA A 68 -20.04 -12.39 -15.43
CA ALA A 68 -19.74 -13.79 -15.75
C ALA A 68 -20.97 -14.72 -15.67
N THR A 69 -21.98 -14.38 -14.86
CA THR A 69 -23.22 -15.15 -14.73
C THR A 69 -24.34 -14.66 -15.65
N GLY A 70 -24.13 -13.55 -16.35
CA GLY A 70 -25.12 -12.98 -17.26
C GLY A 70 -25.28 -13.77 -18.56
N ASP A 71 -26.46 -13.66 -19.17
CA ASP A 71 -26.77 -14.31 -20.47
C ASP A 71 -25.82 -13.84 -21.59
N ILE A 72 -25.28 -12.62 -21.48
CA ILE A 72 -24.28 -12.09 -22.41
C ILE A 72 -22.97 -12.88 -22.33
N ALA A 73 -22.48 -13.22 -21.12
CA ALA A 73 -21.26 -14.01 -20.99
C ALA A 73 -21.42 -15.43 -21.57
N VAL A 74 -22.61 -16.01 -21.44
CA VAL A 74 -22.93 -17.30 -22.10
C VAL A 74 -22.95 -17.14 -23.61
N TYR A 75 -23.52 -16.05 -24.13
CA TYR A 75 -23.52 -15.73 -25.56
C TYR A 75 -22.10 -15.53 -26.10
N GLU A 76 -21.27 -14.73 -25.45
CA GLU A 76 -19.88 -14.46 -25.84
C GLU A 76 -19.07 -15.75 -25.86
N TRP A 77 -19.12 -16.54 -24.78
CA TRP A 77 -18.45 -17.83 -24.73
C TRP A 77 -18.92 -18.77 -25.84
N ALA A 78 -20.24 -18.81 -26.11
CA ALA A 78 -20.79 -19.68 -27.14
C ALA A 78 -20.25 -19.33 -28.53
N HIS A 79 -20.02 -18.05 -28.85
CA HIS A 79 -19.51 -17.62 -30.15
C HIS A 79 -17.99 -17.67 -30.26
N GLU A 80 -17.27 -17.19 -29.23
CA GLU A 80 -15.81 -17.07 -29.24
C GLU A 80 -15.12 -18.42 -29.02
N GLU A 81 -15.49 -19.12 -27.94
CA GLU A 81 -14.87 -20.38 -27.54
C GLU A 81 -15.64 -21.60 -28.06
N GLY A 82 -16.97 -21.51 -28.03
CA GLY A 82 -17.87 -22.61 -28.37
C GLY A 82 -18.08 -22.80 -29.87
N GLY A 83 -17.76 -21.79 -30.70
CA GLY A 83 -18.00 -21.80 -32.14
C GLY A 83 -19.48 -22.00 -32.54
N MET A 84 -20.40 -21.74 -31.61
CA MET A 84 -21.84 -21.84 -31.81
C MET A 84 -22.37 -20.58 -32.49
N ILE A 85 -23.40 -20.75 -33.30
CA ILE A 85 -24.03 -19.67 -34.07
C ILE A 85 -25.55 -19.74 -33.93
N GLN A 86 -26.21 -18.59 -33.93
CA GLN A 86 -27.67 -18.50 -33.93
C GLN A 86 -28.26 -18.74 -35.34
N PRO A 87 -29.55 -19.08 -35.43
CA PRO A 87 -30.21 -19.23 -36.73
C PRO A 87 -30.11 -17.95 -37.57
N GLY A 88 -29.44 -18.06 -38.73
CA GLY A 88 -29.23 -16.94 -39.66
C GLY A 88 -27.83 -16.32 -39.64
N GLU A 89 -26.97 -16.74 -38.70
CA GLU A 89 -25.58 -16.31 -38.63
C GLU A 89 -24.65 -17.20 -39.47
N VAL A 90 -23.49 -16.65 -39.86
CA VAL A 90 -22.46 -17.35 -40.64
C VAL A 90 -21.12 -17.21 -39.92
N LEU A 91 -20.58 -18.33 -39.42
CA LEU A 91 -19.26 -18.37 -38.81
C LEU A 91 -18.17 -18.16 -39.87
N VAL A 92 -17.36 -17.12 -39.73
CA VAL A 92 -16.22 -16.84 -40.61
C VAL A 92 -14.93 -17.08 -39.83
N VAL A 93 -14.18 -18.11 -40.23
CA VAL A 93 -12.84 -18.39 -39.67
C VAL A 93 -11.79 -17.80 -40.63
N PRO A 94 -11.01 -16.79 -40.21
CA PRO A 94 -9.92 -16.27 -41.02
C PRO A 94 -8.85 -17.34 -41.21
N VAL A 95 -8.67 -17.83 -42.42
CA VAL A 95 -7.51 -18.63 -42.79
C VAL A 95 -6.38 -17.68 -43.20
N GLY A 96 -5.27 -17.71 -42.46
CA GLY A 96 -4.06 -16.99 -42.84
C GLY A 96 -3.54 -17.48 -44.21
N PRO A 97 -2.80 -16.64 -44.96
CA PRO A 97 -2.22 -17.06 -46.23
C PRO A 97 -1.30 -18.27 -46.02
N SER A 98 -1.47 -19.32 -46.82
CA SER A 98 -0.67 -20.56 -46.73
C SER A 98 0.78 -20.42 -47.23
N ASP A 99 1.18 -19.23 -47.69
CA ASP A 99 2.57 -18.94 -48.03
C ASP A 99 3.32 -18.52 -46.76
N THR A 100 3.73 -19.50 -45.97
CA THR A 100 4.86 -19.33 -45.06
C THR A 100 6.11 -19.10 -45.91
N ILE A 101 6.37 -17.85 -46.29
CA ILE A 101 7.75 -17.43 -46.53
C ILE A 101 8.43 -17.62 -45.16
N PRO A 102 9.47 -18.47 -45.03
CA PRO A 102 10.20 -18.56 -43.79
C PRO A 102 10.70 -17.15 -43.49
N ASP A 103 10.19 -16.59 -42.39
CA ASP A 103 10.65 -15.31 -41.88
C ASP A 103 12.17 -15.42 -41.76
N ALA A 104 12.89 -14.51 -42.40
CA ALA A 104 14.35 -14.55 -42.39
C ALA A 104 14.77 -14.48 -40.93
N THR A 105 15.38 -15.55 -40.41
CA THR A 105 15.89 -15.59 -39.04
C THR A 105 16.71 -14.31 -38.82
N PRO A 106 16.31 -13.44 -37.88
CA PRO A 106 17.04 -12.21 -37.66
C PRO A 106 18.47 -12.57 -37.28
N THR A 107 19.44 -12.09 -38.06
CA THR A 107 20.86 -12.19 -37.70
C THR A 107 21.00 -11.61 -36.29
N PRO A 108 21.51 -12.38 -35.32
CA PRO A 108 21.66 -11.87 -33.96
C PRO A 108 22.54 -10.61 -34.03
N ALA A 109 22.03 -9.51 -33.47
CA ALA A 109 22.83 -8.32 -33.28
C ALA A 109 24.09 -8.70 -32.49
N PRO A 110 25.27 -8.13 -32.80
CA PRO A 110 26.46 -8.39 -32.00
C PRO A 110 26.14 -8.10 -30.54
N SER A 111 26.25 -9.12 -29.69
CA SER A 111 26.10 -8.96 -28.25
C SER A 111 27.19 -8.00 -27.80
N LEU A 112 26.81 -6.80 -27.40
CA LEU A 112 27.71 -5.93 -26.67
C LEU A 112 28.09 -6.69 -25.39
N GLU A 113 29.37 -7.01 -25.25
CA GLU A 113 29.88 -7.60 -24.01
C GLU A 113 29.57 -6.61 -22.88
N GLN A 114 28.66 -7.01 -21.98
CA GLN A 114 28.35 -6.20 -20.82
C GLN A 114 29.59 -6.16 -19.93
N PRO A 115 30.03 -4.97 -19.47
CA PRO A 115 31.16 -4.87 -18.56
C PRO A 115 30.84 -5.68 -17.31
N SER A 116 31.83 -6.45 -16.85
CA SER A 116 31.72 -7.18 -15.60
C SER A 116 31.51 -6.21 -14.43
N ASN A 117 30.87 -6.68 -13.35
CA ASN A 117 30.61 -5.86 -12.16
C ASN A 117 31.89 -5.18 -11.62
N TRP A 118 33.05 -5.84 -11.76
CA TRP A 118 34.34 -5.30 -11.34
C TRP A 118 34.80 -4.11 -12.18
N GLU A 119 34.62 -4.16 -13.50
CA GLU A 119 34.97 -3.06 -14.41
C GLU A 119 34.10 -1.82 -14.15
N VAL A 120 32.82 -2.04 -13.81
CA VAL A 120 31.92 -0.97 -13.38
C VAL A 120 32.43 -0.30 -12.11
N TRP A 121 32.82 -1.08 -11.10
CA TRP A 121 33.37 -0.53 -9.85
C TRP A 121 34.68 0.23 -10.08
N TRP A 122 35.54 -0.27 -10.95
CA TRP A 122 36.79 0.39 -11.29
C TRP A 122 36.58 1.74 -11.99
N ALA A 123 35.65 1.81 -12.95
CA ALA A 123 35.28 3.04 -13.64
C ALA A 123 34.69 4.09 -12.68
N LEU A 124 33.85 3.67 -11.71
CA LEU A 124 33.27 4.56 -10.71
C LEU A 124 34.32 5.16 -9.75
N LEU A 125 35.38 4.42 -9.44
CA LEU A 125 36.41 4.84 -8.48
C LEU A 125 37.53 5.68 -9.13
N PHE A 126 37.87 5.41 -10.40
CA PHE A 126 39.07 5.97 -11.02
C PHE A 126 38.83 6.73 -12.33
N GLY A 127 37.57 6.81 -12.79
CA GLY A 127 37.09 7.78 -13.78
C GLY A 127 37.99 7.99 -14.99
N LYS A 128 37.84 7.13 -16.00
CA LYS A 128 38.04 7.53 -17.39
C LYS A 128 36.74 7.39 -18.15
#